data_AF-A0A7L1EWN3-F1
#
_entry.id   AF-A0A7L1EWN3-F1
#
_cell.length_a   1.000
_cell.length_b   1.000
_cell.length_c   1.000
_cell.angle_alpha   90.00
_cell.angle_beta   90.00
_cell.angle_gamma   90.00
#
_symmetry.space_group_name_H-M   'P 1'
#
loop_
_entity.id
_entity.type
_entity.pdbx_description
1 polymer ?
#
loop_
_entity_poly.entity_id
_entity_poly.type
_entity_poly.pdbx_seq_one_letter_code
_entity_poly.pdbx_strand_id
1 'polypeptide(L)' 'PGSLPGRVPGLRPAEAGEFTLRAFRHGKLDLTAAEGLRDLIGADTDTQRRQALRQMEGELGRLCQRWSRALTQVSR' A
#
# COMPACT_ATOMS: atom_id res chain seq x y z
N PRO A 1 -7.16 11.27 37.06
CA PRO A 1 -6.66 10.48 35.91
C PRO A 1 -7.11 11.10 34.59
N GLY A 2 -6.26 11.96 34.00
CA GLY A 2 -6.58 12.73 32.81
C GLY A 2 -6.59 11.87 31.55
N SER A 3 -7.68 11.94 30.79
CA SER A 3 -7.76 11.37 29.45
C SER A 3 -6.74 12.04 28.53
N LEU A 4 -5.82 11.26 27.97
CA LEU A 4 -4.91 11.73 26.92
C LEU A 4 -5.73 12.28 25.73
N PRO A 5 -5.39 13.47 25.19
CA PRO A 5 -6.08 14.02 24.03
C PRO A 5 -6.01 13.05 22.85
N GLY A 6 -7.15 12.81 22.20
CA GLY A 6 -7.26 11.95 21.01
C GLY A 6 -7.93 10.58 21.22
N ARG A 7 -8.41 10.24 22.42
CA ARG A 7 -9.21 9.02 22.63
C ARG A 7 -10.68 9.24 22.27
N VAL A 8 -11.15 8.56 21.24
CA VAL A 8 -12.57 8.44 20.92
C VAL A 8 -13.16 7.26 21.72
N PRO A 9 -14.25 7.45 22.48
CA PRO A 9 -14.91 6.37 23.23
C PRO A 9 -15.25 5.18 22.32
N GLY A 10 -15.01 3.97 22.80
CA GLY A 10 -15.27 2.73 22.05
C GLY A 10 -14.22 2.38 20.98
N LEU A 11 -13.20 3.21 20.77
CA LEU A 11 -12.12 2.94 19.82
C LEU A 11 -10.77 2.73 20.52
N ARG A 12 -9.95 1.86 19.91
CA ARG A 12 -8.54 1.65 20.27
C ARG A 12 -7.66 2.47 19.31
N PRO A 13 -6.54 3.03 19.78
CA PRO A 13 -5.51 3.57 18.90
C PRO A 13 -4.99 2.52 17.91
N ALA A 14 -4.84 2.90 16.64
CA ALA A 14 -4.29 2.01 15.63
C ALA A 14 -2.80 1.73 15.87
N GLU A 15 -2.37 0.53 15.52
CA GLU A 15 -0.96 0.18 15.38
C GLU A 15 -0.35 0.83 14.13
N ALA A 16 0.99 0.89 14.11
CA ALA A 16 1.74 1.41 12.97
C ALA A 16 1.37 0.63 11.69
N GLY A 17 0.90 1.35 10.67
CA GLY A 17 0.51 0.77 9.38
C GLY A 17 -0.78 -0.05 9.40
N GLU A 18 -1.53 -0.11 10.52
CA GLU A 18 -2.67 -1.01 10.67
C GLU A 18 -3.76 -0.78 9.61
N PHE A 19 -4.00 0.46 9.20
CA PHE A 19 -4.98 0.78 8.15
C PHE A 19 -4.53 0.30 6.76
N THR A 20 -3.26 0.49 6.40
CA THR A 20 -2.69 -0.01 5.14
C THR A 20 -2.71 -1.53 5.11
N LEU A 21 -2.35 -2.18 6.23
CA LEU A 21 -2.42 -3.64 6.36
C LEU A 21 -3.86 -4.16 6.22
N ARG A 22 -4.85 -3.49 6.81
CA ARG A 22 -6.26 -3.84 6.62
C ARG A 22 -6.68 -3.71 5.16
N ALA A 23 -6.28 -2.63 4.48
CA ALA A 23 -6.58 -2.44 3.05
C ALA A 23 -5.97 -3.56 2.18
N PHE A 24 -4.72 -3.95 2.46
CA PHE A 24 -4.07 -5.08 1.80
C PHE A 24 -4.78 -6.41 2.06
N ARG A 25 -5.04 -6.74 3.34
CA ARG A 25 -5.72 -8.00 3.73
C ARG A 25 -7.11 -8.15 3.14
N HIS A 26 -7.80 -7.04 2.90
CA HIS A 26 -9.12 -7.02 2.29
C HIS A 26 -9.09 -6.80 0.76
N GLY A 27 -7.93 -6.92 0.11
CA GLY A 27 -7.79 -6.86 -1.34
C GLY A 27 -8.07 -5.48 -1.96
N LYS A 28 -8.15 -4.42 -1.15
CA LYS A 28 -8.28 -3.05 -1.65
C LYS A 28 -6.97 -2.52 -2.24
N LEU A 29 -5.85 -3.05 -1.76
CA LEU A 29 -4.50 -2.77 -2.24
C LEU A 29 -3.79 -4.10 -2.44
N ASP A 30 -2.92 -4.21 -3.44
CA ASP A 30 -1.91 -5.27 -3.48
C ASP A 30 -0.66 -4.84 -2.70
N LEU A 31 0.32 -5.75 -2.58
CA LEU A 31 1.54 -5.49 -1.81
C LEU A 31 2.34 -4.33 -2.43
N THR A 32 2.42 -4.26 -3.76
CA THR A 32 3.15 -3.19 -4.46
C THR A 32 2.51 -1.82 -4.25
N ALA A 33 1.18 -1.77 -4.20
CA ALA A 33 0.45 -0.55 -3.92
C ALA A 33 0.64 -0.08 -2.47
N ALA A 34 0.68 -1.01 -1.51
CA ALA A 34 0.94 -0.71 -0.10
C ALA A 34 2.36 -0.16 0.13
N GLU A 35 3.37 -0.70 -0.57
CA GLU A 35 4.75 -0.18 -0.54
C GLU A 35 4.83 1.20 -1.23
N GLY A 36 4.17 1.37 -2.37
CA GLY A 36 4.08 2.66 -3.05
C GLY A 36 3.48 3.76 -2.16
N LEU A 37 2.48 3.43 -1.33
CA LEU A 37 1.92 4.38 -0.36
C LEU A 37 2.94 4.80 0.71
N ARG A 38 3.71 3.85 1.25
CA ARG A 38 4.77 4.14 2.23
C ARG A 38 5.82 5.07 1.61
N ASP A 39 6.28 4.74 0.41
CA ASP A 39 7.32 5.49 -0.29
C ASP A 39 6.82 6.88 -0.72
N LEU A 40 5.52 7.03 -0.98
CA LEU A 40 4.88 8.30 -1.26
C LEU A 40 4.89 9.23 -0.05
N ILE A 41 4.56 8.70 1.13
CA ILE A 41 4.59 9.45 2.40
C ILE A 41 6.01 9.91 2.72
N GLY A 42 7.02 9.09 2.41
CA GLY A 42 8.43 9.39 2.66
C GLY A 42 9.18 10.07 1.51
N ALA A 43 8.50 10.58 0.48
CA ALA A 43 9.18 11.12 -0.70
C ALA A 43 9.78 12.52 -0.45
N ASP A 44 11.11 12.61 -0.49
CA ASP A 44 11.84 13.89 -0.35
C ASP A 44 11.93 14.68 -1.66
N THR A 45 11.80 14.01 -2.79
CA THR A 45 11.91 14.60 -4.12
C THR A 45 10.65 14.39 -4.95
N ASP A 46 10.42 15.31 -5.87
CA ASP A 46 9.34 15.25 -6.84
C ASP A 46 9.41 14.00 -7.73
N THR A 47 10.61 13.52 -8.03
CA THR A 47 10.82 12.27 -8.76
C THR A 47 10.45 11.04 -7.93
N GLN A 48 10.85 10.97 -6.66
CA GLN A 48 10.42 9.90 -5.74
C GLN A 48 8.90 9.88 -5.60
N ARG A 49 8.26 11.04 -5.43
CA ARG A 49 6.80 11.17 -5.31
C ARG A 49 6.08 10.61 -6.54
N ARG A 50 6.51 11.01 -7.74
CA ARG A 50 5.94 10.50 -9.00
C ARG A 50 6.12 8.99 -9.15
N GLN A 51 7.28 8.46 -8.79
CA GLN A 51 7.53 7.03 -8.86
C GLN A 51 6.65 6.25 -7.87
N ALA A 52 6.53 6.74 -6.64
CA ALA A 52 5.71 6.13 -5.60
C ALA A 52 4.21 6.15 -5.96
N LEU A 53 3.72 7.25 -6.55
CA LEU A 53 2.35 7.34 -7.08
C LEU A 53 2.07 6.25 -8.13
N ARG A 54 2.95 6.09 -9.12
CA ARG A 54 2.81 5.05 -10.15
C ARG A 54 2.74 3.63 -9.57
N GLN A 55 3.57 3.35 -8.56
CA GLN A 55 3.54 2.07 -7.86
C GLN A 55 2.25 1.89 -7.05
N MET A 56 1.82 2.92 -6.32
CA MET A 56 0.57 2.93 -5.56
C MET A 56 -0.65 2.69 -6.47
N GLU A 57 -0.64 3.25 -7.68
CA GLU A 57 -1.69 3.05 -8.69
C GLU A 57 -1.63 1.66 -9.36
N GLY A 58 -0.72 0.78 -8.93
CA GLY A 58 -0.65 -0.62 -9.34
C GLY A 58 0.04 -0.85 -10.69
N GLU A 59 0.85 0.09 -11.17
CA GLU A 59 1.57 -0.08 -12.44
C GLU A 59 2.50 -1.31 -12.39
N LEU A 60 3.26 -1.45 -11.30
CA LEU A 60 4.15 -2.59 -11.08
C LEU A 60 3.36 -3.90 -10.91
N GLY A 61 2.29 -3.89 -10.10
CA GLY A 61 1.41 -5.06 -9.94
C GLY A 61 0.85 -5.56 -11.27
N ARG A 62 0.35 -4.64 -12.13
CA ARG A 62 -0.12 -4.98 -13.48
C ARG A 62 0.99 -5.55 -14.36
N LEU A 63 2.21 -5.01 -14.29
CA LEU A 63 3.35 -5.50 -15.06
C LEU A 63 3.70 -6.94 -14.68
N CYS A 64 3.84 -7.22 -13.38
CA CYS A 64 4.12 -8.55 -12.85
C CYS A 64 3.03 -9.56 -13.24
N GLN A 65 1.75 -9.17 -13.16
CA GLN A 65 0.64 -10.02 -13.59
C GLN A 65 0.70 -10.35 -15.08
N ARG A 66 1.07 -9.39 -15.94
CA ARG A 66 1.24 -9.65 -17.37
C ARG A 66 2.34 -10.68 -17.63
N TRP A 67 3.49 -10.53 -16.98
CA TRP A 67 4.60 -11.48 -17.12
C TRP A 67 4.23 -12.87 -16.60
N SER A 68 3.59 -12.95 -15.44
CA SER A 68 3.12 -14.22 -14.88
C SER A 68 2.17 -14.95 -15.83
N ARG A 69 1.21 -14.22 -16.44
CA ARG A 69 0.30 -14.78 -17.45
C ARG A 69 1.04 -15.26 -18.70
N ALA A 70 1.97 -14.46 -19.23
CA ALA A 70 2.74 -14.83 -20.41
C ALA A 70 3.56 -16.11 -20.19
N LEU A 71 4.24 -16.22 -19.05
CA LEU A 71 5.08 -17.38 -18.73
C LEU A 71 4.25 -18.64 -18.49
N THR A 72 3.08 -18.53 -17.87
CA THR A 72 2.20 -19.67 -17.60
C THR A 72 1.42 -20.16 -18.82
N GLN A 73 1.19 -19.29 -19.82
CA GLN A 73 0.53 -19.67 -21.07
C GLN A 73 1.47 -20.44 -22.03
N VAL A 74 2.77 -20.13 -22.02
CA VAL A 74 3.76 -20.80 -22.88
C VAL A 74 4.16 -22.18 -22.33
N SER A 75 3.98 -22.44 -21.02
CA SER A 75 4.33 -23.71 -20.40
C SER A 75 3.20 -24.76 -20.44
N ARG A 76 2.14 -24.54 -21.23
CA ARG A 76 1.11 -25.53 -21.59
C ARG A 76 1.25 -25.89 -23.06
#